data_AF-A0A5J4QWL1-F1
#
_entry.id   AF-A0A5J4QWL1-F1
#
_cell.length_a   1.000
_cell.length_b   1.000
_cell.length_c   1.000
_cell.angle_alpha   90.00
_cell.angle_beta   90.00
_cell.angle_gamma   90.00
#
_symmetry.space_group_name_H-M   'P 1'
#
loop_
_entity.id
_entity.type
_entity.pdbx_description
1 polymer ?
#
loop_
_entity_poly.entity_id
_entity_poly.type
_entity_poly.pdbx_seq_one_letter_code
_entity_poly.pdbx_strand_id
1 'polypeptide(L)'
;LKRFEHRIELLFLPPYSPDLNPIERVWWLMRKQITHNRWLKTMEQRVEEFEKWCNKTQPEQIKRICNLIENIYWNLYKRKTKIFILFSISFSCGADPHN
;
A
#
# COMPACT_ATOMS: atom_id res chain seq x y z
N LEU A 1 -9.59 -13.47 15.70
CA LEU A 1 -8.36 -12.74 15.32
C LEU A 1 -7.28 -12.73 16.44
N LYS A 2 -7.63 -12.67 17.75
CA LYS A 2 -6.66 -12.74 18.88
C LYS A 2 -5.58 -13.84 18.77
N ARG A 3 -5.89 -15.00 18.20
CA ARG A 3 -4.96 -16.13 18.05
C ARG A 3 -3.73 -15.84 17.16
N PHE A 4 -3.77 -14.83 16.28
CA PHE A 4 -2.70 -14.51 15.33
C PHE A 4 -2.11 -13.11 15.51
N GLU A 5 -2.48 -12.42 16.58
CA GLU A 5 -2.07 -11.03 16.84
C GLU A 5 -0.54 -10.84 16.89
N HIS A 6 0.20 -11.87 17.31
CA HIS A 6 1.68 -11.86 17.34
C HIS A 6 2.34 -12.21 15.99
N ARG A 7 1.58 -12.55 14.94
CA ARG A 7 2.08 -12.96 13.61
C ARG A 7 1.60 -12.10 12.46
N ILE A 8 0.53 -11.34 12.67
CA ILE A 8 -0.09 -10.51 11.63
C ILE A 8 -0.15 -9.08 12.16
N GLU A 9 0.63 -8.22 11.53
CA GLU A 9 0.54 -6.78 11.75
C GLU A 9 -0.51 -6.19 10.81
N LEU A 10 -1.43 -5.39 11.36
CA LEU A 10 -2.41 -4.66 10.57
C LEU A 10 -1.86 -3.27 10.26
N LEU A 11 -1.57 -3.03 8.98
CA LEU A 11 -1.17 -1.72 8.51
C LEU A 11 -2.40 -0.84 8.29
N PHE A 12 -2.36 0.38 8.83
CA PHE A 12 -3.41 1.36 8.61
C PHE A 12 -3.37 1.87 7.17
N LEU A 13 -4.48 1.77 6.44
CA LEU A 13 -4.65 2.38 5.13
C LEU A 13 -5.64 3.54 5.24
N PRO A 14 -5.27 4.76 4.82
CA PRO A 14 -6.17 5.91 4.86
C PRO A 14 -7.34 5.73 3.89
N PRO A 15 -8.51 6.33 4.18
CA PRO A 15 -9.65 6.26 3.28
C PRO A 15 -9.31 6.87 1.92
N TYR A 16 -9.89 6.31 0.86
CA TYR A 16 -9.74 6.76 -0.54
C TYR A 16 -8.29 6.87 -1.02
N SER A 17 -7.36 6.10 -0.45
CA SER A 17 -5.93 6.12 -0.81
C SER A 17 -5.48 4.83 -1.51
N PRO A 18 -6.02 4.48 -2.70
CA PRO A 18 -5.64 3.26 -3.41
C PRO A 18 -4.16 3.26 -3.81
N ASP A 19 -3.55 4.43 -4.01
CA ASP A 19 -2.13 4.58 -4.33
C ASP A 19 -1.20 4.04 -3.23
N LEU A 20 -1.68 3.95 -1.99
CA LEU A 20 -0.95 3.44 -0.84
C LEU A 20 -1.22 1.96 -0.59
N ASN A 21 -2.09 1.32 -1.36
CA ASN A 21 -2.41 -0.09 -1.24
C ASN A 21 -1.50 -0.92 -2.18
N PRO A 22 -0.54 -1.72 -1.67
CA PRO A 22 0.43 -2.44 -2.51
C PRO A 22 -0.20 -3.37 -3.55
N ILE A 23 -1.36 -3.98 -3.23
CA ILE A 23 -2.05 -4.90 -4.14
C ILE A 23 -2.54 -4.22 -5.42
N GLU A 24 -2.91 -2.93 -5.37
CA GLU A 24 -3.36 -2.17 -6.54
C GLU A 24 -2.27 -2.08 -7.60
N ARG A 25 -1.02 -1.94 -7.16
CA ARG A 25 0.14 -1.89 -8.05
C ARG A 25 0.43 -3.26 -8.67
N VAL A 26 0.24 -4.34 -7.91
CA VAL A 26 0.34 -5.71 -8.41
C VAL A 26 -0.74 -5.97 -9.46
N TRP A 27 -1.99 -5.56 -9.21
CA TRP A 27 -3.08 -5.66 -10.19
C TRP A 27 -2.80 -4.84 -11.44
N TRP A 28 -2.21 -3.65 -11.31
CA TRP A 28 -1.78 -2.86 -12.46
C TRP A 28 -0.75 -3.61 -13.32
N LEU A 29 0.27 -4.21 -12.68
CA LEU A 29 1.29 -5.00 -13.40
C LEU A 29 0.66 -6.20 -14.11
N MET A 30 -0.19 -6.94 -13.40
CA MET A 30 -0.92 -8.09 -13.93
C MET A 30 -1.75 -7.69 -15.16
N ARG A 31 -2.57 -6.64 -15.07
CA ARG A 31 -3.37 -6.13 -16.20
C ARG A 31 -2.49 -5.71 -17.38
N LYS A 32 -1.34 -5.09 -17.11
CA LYS A 32 -0.37 -4.70 -18.15
C LYS A 32 0.17 -5.90 -18.92
N GLN A 33 0.31 -7.06 -18.28
CA GLN A 33 0.83 -8.29 -18.91
C GLN A 33 -0.26 -9.11 -19.61
N ILE A 34 -1.45 -9.19 -19.00
CA ILE A 34 -2.50 -10.13 -19.42
C ILE A 34 -3.52 -9.47 -20.35
N THR A 35 -4.07 -8.31 -19.96
CA THR A 35 -5.25 -7.73 -20.61
C THR A 35 -4.95 -6.50 -21.46
N HIS A 36 -3.80 -5.85 -21.24
CA HIS A 36 -3.47 -4.64 -21.97
C HIS A 36 -3.24 -4.94 -23.46
N ASN A 37 -4.01 -4.27 -24.32
CA ASN A 37 -4.02 -4.45 -25.77
C ASN A 37 -4.28 -5.90 -26.23
N ARG A 38 -4.92 -6.72 -25.38
CA ARG A 38 -5.26 -8.12 -25.68
C ARG A 38 -6.74 -8.34 -25.40
N TRP A 39 -7.44 -8.91 -26.38
CA TRP A 39 -8.84 -9.26 -26.21
C TRP A 39 -8.99 -10.71 -25.76
N LEU A 40 -9.39 -10.89 -24.49
CA LEU A 40 -9.73 -12.20 -23.90
C LEU A 40 -11.25 -12.32 -23.80
N LYS A 41 -11.82 -13.27 -24.56
CA LYS A 41 -13.26 -13.38 -24.80
C LYS A 41 -14.02 -13.91 -23.58
N THR A 42 -13.44 -14.86 -22.87
CA THR A 42 -14.11 -15.54 -21.75
C THR A 42 -13.38 -15.33 -20.43
N MET A 43 -14.06 -15.63 -19.32
CA MET A 43 -13.44 -15.53 -17.99
C MET A 43 -12.38 -16.61 -17.82
N GLU A 44 -12.61 -17.81 -18.34
CA GLU A 44 -11.72 -18.97 -18.24
C GLU A 44 -10.36 -18.65 -18.88
N GLN A 45 -10.37 -17.99 -20.04
CA GLN A 45 -9.13 -17.51 -20.70
C GLN A 45 -8.36 -16.52 -19.84
N ARG A 46 -9.04 -15.65 -19.07
CA ARG A 46 -8.39 -14.68 -18.18
C ARG A 46 -7.77 -15.37 -16.97
N VAL A 47 -8.46 -16.36 -16.42
CA VAL A 47 -7.95 -17.17 -15.31
C VAL A 47 -6.73 -17.97 -15.74
N GLU A 48 -6.77 -18.62 -16.91
CA GLU A 48 -5.63 -19.38 -17.45
C GLU A 48 -4.39 -18.49 -17.66
N GLU A 49 -4.57 -17.32 -18.27
CA GLU A 49 -3.45 -16.37 -18.45
C GLU A 49 -2.95 -15.79 -17.12
N PHE A 50 -3.83 -15.65 -16.12
CA PHE A 50 -3.44 -15.27 -14.76
C PHE A 50 -2.59 -16.34 -14.09
N GLU A 51 -2.98 -17.61 -14.18
CA GLU A 51 -2.18 -18.73 -13.65
C GLU A 51 -0.81 -18.81 -14.32
N LYS A 52 -0.74 -18.67 -15.65
CA LYS A 52 0.52 -18.58 -16.40
C LYS A 52 1.39 -17.41 -15.91
N TRP A 53 0.78 -16.25 -15.68
CA TRP A 53 1.48 -15.09 -15.14
C TRP A 53 2.00 -15.34 -13.73
N CYS A 54 1.21 -15.95 -12.84
CA CYS A 54 1.65 -16.34 -11.50
C CYS A 54 2.85 -17.28 -11.53
N ASN A 55 2.84 -18.28 -12.42
CA ASN A 55 3.94 -19.25 -12.55
C ASN A 55 5.22 -18.63 -13.14
N LYS A 56 5.10 -17.59 -13.97
CA LYS A 56 6.24 -16.90 -14.60
C LYS A 56 6.80 -15.77 -13.73
N THR A 57 5.98 -15.18 -12.88
CA THR A 57 6.34 -13.98 -12.13
C THR A 57 7.19 -14.33 -10.92
N GLN A 58 8.40 -13.77 -10.87
CA GLN A 58 9.30 -14.03 -9.76
C GLN A 58 8.82 -13.31 -8.48
N PRO A 59 8.84 -13.97 -7.31
CA PRO A 59 8.45 -13.36 -6.04
C PRO A 59 9.19 -12.05 -5.74
N GLU A 60 10.45 -11.94 -6.17
CA GLU A 60 11.28 -10.75 -5.98
C GLU A 60 10.72 -9.53 -6.72
N GLN A 61 10.10 -9.72 -7.89
CA GLN A 61 9.49 -8.62 -8.64
C GLN A 61 8.28 -8.06 -7.88
N ILE A 62 7.44 -8.94 -7.34
CA ILE A 62 6.29 -8.54 -6.52
C ILE A 62 6.76 -7.83 -5.26
N LYS A 63 7.77 -8.39 -4.56
CA LYS A 63 8.34 -7.79 -3.35
C LYS A 63 8.88 -6.38 -3.60
N ARG A 64 9.64 -6.19 -4.69
CA ARG A 64 10.16 -4.86 -5.08
C ARG A 64 9.03 -3.85 -5.26
N ILE A 65 7.95 -4.25 -5.92
CA ILE A 65 6.80 -3.39 -6.19
C ILE A 65 6.07 -3.02 -4.89
N CYS A 66 5.82 -3.99 -4.01
CA CYS A 66 5.16 -3.73 -2.73
C CYS A 66 6.01 -2.81 -1.84
N ASN A 67 7.33 -3.05 -1.77
CA ASN A 67 8.25 -2.24 -0.96
C ASN A 67 8.30 -0.77 -1.39
N LEU A 68 8.08 -0.45 -2.69
CA LEU A 68 8.02 0.94 -3.14
C LEU A 68 6.84 1.68 -2.50
N ILE A 69 5.67 1.01 -2.42
CA ILE A 69 4.48 1.58 -1.81
C ILE A 69 4.64 1.71 -0.30
N GLU A 70 5.22 0.71 0.36
CA GLU A 70 5.56 0.81 1.79
C GLU A 70 6.51 1.98 2.08
N ASN A 71 7.55 2.17 1.27
CA ASN A 71 8.46 3.30 1.41
C ASN A 71 7.74 4.64 1.25
N ILE A 72 6.84 4.77 0.27
CA ILE A 72 6.04 5.99 0.08
C ILE A 72 5.13 6.21 1.28
N TYR A 73 4.41 5.17 1.73
CA TYR A 73 3.55 5.21 2.90
C TYR A 73 4.31 5.72 4.13
N TRP A 74 5.45 5.08 4.45
CA TRP A 74 6.28 5.48 5.59
C TRP A 74 6.82 6.90 5.46
N ASN A 75 7.24 7.33 4.26
CA ASN A 75 7.72 8.70 4.06
C ASN A 75 6.62 9.74 4.28
N LEU A 76 5.41 9.50 3.77
CA LEU A 76 4.28 10.41 3.93
C LEU A 76 3.78 10.44 5.37
N TYR A 77 3.58 9.29 5.99
CA TYR A 77 2.98 9.18 7.32
C TYR A 77 3.96 9.50 8.45
N LYS A 78 5.25 9.16 8.33
CA LYS A 78 6.27 9.53 9.33
C LYS A 78 6.59 11.02 9.31
N ARG A 79 6.51 11.69 8.14
CA ARG A 79 6.63 13.15 8.06
C ARG A 79 5.38 13.85 8.57
N LYS A 80 4.18 13.35 8.23
CA LYS A 80 2.92 13.91 8.74
C LYS A 80 2.79 13.77 10.25
N THR A 81 3.19 12.65 10.85
CA THR A 81 3.20 12.51 12.33
C THR A 81 4.25 13.40 12.99
N LYS A 82 5.46 13.55 12.41
CA LYS A 82 6.44 14.53 12.92
C LYS A 82 5.92 15.97 12.83
N ILE A 83 5.30 16.36 11.72
CA ILE A 83 4.70 17.70 11.55
C ILE A 83 3.50 17.89 12.48
N PHE A 84 2.63 16.89 12.65
CA PHE A 84 1.53 16.95 13.63
C PHE A 84 2.06 17.10 15.06
N ILE A 85 3.10 16.36 15.44
CA ILE A 85 3.73 16.49 16.78
C ILE A 85 4.38 17.86 16.94
N LEU A 86 5.10 18.37 15.94
CA LEU A 86 5.71 19.70 15.96
C LEU A 86 4.67 20.82 16.06
N PHE A 87 3.55 20.73 15.33
CA PHE A 87 2.45 21.70 15.44
C PHE A 87 1.73 21.63 16.80
N SER A 88 1.62 20.43 17.39
CA SER A 88 1.03 20.26 18.73
C SER A 88 1.92 20.85 19.84
N ILE A 89 3.24 20.76 19.68
CA ILE A 89 4.20 21.34 20.62
C ILE A 89 4.22 22.88 20.52
N SER A 90 4.08 23.44 19.32
CA SER A 90 3.99 24.90 19.13
C SER A 90 2.70 25.54 19.65
N PHE A 91 1.63 24.75 19.85
CA PHE A 91 0.35 25.27 20.38
C PHE A 91 0.21 25.14 21.90
N SER A 92 1.19 24.56 22.60
CA SER A 92 1.17 24.42 24.06
C SER A 92 1.98 25.49 24.80
N CYS A 93 2.52 26.50 24.11
CA CYS A 93 3.26 27.61 24.72
C CYS A 93 2.64 28.95 24.27
N GLY A 94 1.58 29.37 24.96
CA GLY A 94 0.91 30.63 24.65
C GLY A 94 -0.46 30.80 25.30
N ALA A 95 -0.55 30.73 26.62
CA ALA A 95 -1.67 31.26 27.42
C ALA A 95 -1.26 31.44 28.90
N ASP A 96 -0.34 32.39 29.12
CA ASP A 96 -0.38 33.49 30.13
C ASP A 96 -0.78 33.24 31.62
N PRO A 97 -0.56 34.22 32.52
CA PRO A 97 0.24 34.03 33.73
C PRO A 97 -0.57 34.35 35.00
N HIS A 98 -0.73 33.38 35.89
CA HIS A 98 -1.05 33.69 37.28
C HIS A 98 0.24 33.68 38.11
N ASN A 99 1.03 34.73 37.96
CA ASN A 99 1.80 35.37 39.04
C ASN A 99 2.26 36.77 38.59
#